data_AF-A0A7L2QSZ8-F1
#
_entry.id   AF-A0A7L2QSZ8-F1
#
_cell.length_a   1.000
_cell.length_b   1.000
_cell.length_c   1.000
_cell.angle_alpha   90.00
_cell.angle_beta   90.00
_cell.angle_gamma   90.00
#
_symmetry.space_group_name_H-M   'P 1'
#
loop_
_entity.id
_entity.type
_entity.pdbx_description
1 polymer ?
#
loop_
_entity_poly.entity_id
_entity_poly.type
_entity_poly.pdbx_seq_one_letter_code
_entity_poly.pdbx_strand_id
1 'polypeptide(L)'
;QVNITVQSIVIQSLNGMRTLLSSSDVLRLPMVLDELCINAVLGVNYHITHTDTGEIIEAAAAFVLGAISKEALSIEQSFEISFTQENTQPVPLSGNPGYVVGLPVRAGFQPQGYPFPAAFLFAALASSNKHSQLTILHSTPTQDCLAAQGARAPVLFGYNMISGCKLRITAAMKCQPLAQTLLDVLKGQSFPEYVASFGNSQAQDVLDWVPITQLHISEQMISHTLQSPCQIPVSLGIEVKWTKYGSLVNPQARIVNVTATITTTTLKQLPSGRERIIPITSSVVFTDISSPAEPSYKAWPTIDIKLPFDFFYPFV
;
A
#
# COMPACT_ATOMS: atom_id res chain seq x y z
N GLN A 1 -3.49 -34.77 8.35
CA GLN A 1 -3.52 -34.69 6.87
C GLN A 1 -4.82 -34.01 6.50
N VAL A 2 -4.75 -32.83 5.89
CA VAL A 2 -5.94 -32.04 5.51
C VAL A 2 -6.21 -32.29 4.03
N ASN A 3 -7.43 -32.69 3.69
CA ASN A 3 -7.84 -32.88 2.30
C ASN A 3 -8.17 -31.52 1.67
N ILE A 4 -7.75 -31.31 0.43
CA ILE A 4 -8.09 -30.09 -0.32
C ILE A 4 -9.47 -30.26 -0.94
N THR A 5 -10.42 -29.41 -0.58
CA THR A 5 -11.78 -29.40 -1.14
C THR A 5 -11.85 -28.52 -2.38
N VAL A 6 -12.57 -28.93 -3.42
CA VAL A 6 -12.79 -28.10 -4.61
C VAL A 6 -13.98 -27.18 -4.35
N GLN A 7 -13.70 -25.89 -4.21
CA GLN A 7 -14.74 -24.91 -3.88
C GLN A 7 -15.50 -24.44 -5.12
N SER A 8 -14.79 -24.19 -6.22
CA SER A 8 -15.40 -23.76 -7.47
C SER A 8 -14.54 -24.07 -8.68
N ILE A 9 -15.17 -24.16 -9.84
CA ILE A 9 -14.50 -24.33 -11.13
C ILE A 9 -15.06 -23.28 -12.09
N VAL A 10 -14.17 -22.50 -12.70
CA VAL A 10 -14.50 -21.49 -13.70
C VAL A 10 -13.91 -21.94 -15.04
N ILE A 11 -14.72 -21.93 -16.09
CA ILE A 11 -14.23 -22.17 -17.47
C ILE A 11 -13.94 -20.82 -18.12
N GLN A 12 -12.75 -20.68 -18.68
CA GLN A 12 -12.30 -19.55 -19.47
C GLN A 12 -12.23 -19.94 -20.95
N SER A 13 -12.97 -19.21 -21.79
CA SER A 13 -12.89 -19.32 -23.24
C SER A 13 -11.59 -18.74 -23.80
N LEU A 14 -11.27 -19.05 -25.06
CA LEU A 14 -10.12 -18.47 -25.78
C LEU A 14 -10.19 -16.92 -25.86
N ASN A 15 -11.40 -16.34 -25.81
CA ASN A 15 -11.62 -14.89 -25.81
C ASN A 15 -11.53 -14.27 -24.41
N GLY A 16 -11.15 -15.04 -23.38
CA GLY A 16 -11.02 -14.57 -22.00
C GLY A 16 -12.33 -14.50 -21.21
N MET A 17 -13.48 -14.81 -21.83
CA MET A 17 -14.77 -14.85 -21.11
C MET A 17 -14.77 -15.99 -20.09
N ARG A 18 -15.17 -15.68 -18.85
CA ARG A 18 -15.20 -16.60 -17.72
C ARG A 18 -16.63 -17.00 -17.36
N THR A 19 -16.87 -18.27 -17.12
CA THR A 19 -18.17 -18.82 -16.73
C THR A 19 -18.02 -19.74 -15.53
N LEU A 20 -18.74 -19.45 -14.45
CA LEU A 20 -18.77 -20.29 -13.26
C LEU A 20 -19.59 -21.56 -13.54
N LEU A 21 -19.04 -22.73 -13.22
CA LEU A 21 -19.77 -23.99 -13.29
C LEU A 21 -20.68 -24.14 -12.08
N SER A 22 -21.88 -24.68 -12.32
CA SER A 22 -22.91 -24.91 -11.31
C SER A 22 -22.63 -26.11 -10.40
N SER A 23 -21.67 -26.97 -10.72
CA SER A 23 -21.24 -28.11 -9.89
C SER A 23 -19.72 -28.19 -9.85
N SER A 24 -19.17 -28.23 -8.64
CA SER A 24 -17.74 -28.46 -8.35
C SER A 24 -17.40 -29.95 -8.18
N ASP A 25 -18.40 -30.83 -8.15
CA ASP A 25 -18.22 -32.27 -7.86
C ASP A 25 -17.69 -33.09 -9.05
N VAL A 26 -17.70 -32.52 -10.26
CA VAL A 26 -17.20 -33.20 -11.45
C VAL A 26 -15.79 -32.71 -11.78
N LEU A 27 -14.78 -33.43 -11.30
CA LEU A 27 -13.39 -33.25 -11.72
C LEU A 27 -13.30 -33.39 -13.24
N ARG A 28 -13.04 -32.27 -13.93
CA ARG A 28 -12.82 -32.26 -15.38
C ARG A 28 -11.34 -32.43 -15.67
N LEU A 29 -11.00 -33.60 -16.19
CA LEU A 29 -9.64 -33.89 -16.62
C LEU A 29 -9.32 -33.16 -17.94
N PRO A 30 -8.06 -32.72 -18.14
CA PRO A 30 -7.60 -32.22 -19.42
C PRO A 30 -7.83 -33.27 -20.52
N MET A 31 -8.41 -32.85 -21.63
CA MET A 31 -8.64 -33.72 -22.78
C MET A 31 -8.35 -32.98 -24.08
N VAL A 32 -7.83 -33.71 -25.06
CA VAL A 32 -7.55 -33.16 -26.38
C VAL A 32 -8.79 -33.32 -27.25
N LEU A 33 -9.26 -32.22 -27.82
CA LEU A 33 -10.31 -32.15 -28.82
C LEU A 33 -9.73 -31.46 -30.06
N ASP A 34 -9.47 -32.23 -31.10
CA ASP A 34 -8.79 -31.80 -32.34
C ASP A 34 -7.43 -31.13 -32.08
N GLU A 35 -7.31 -29.82 -32.35
CA GLU A 35 -6.11 -29.02 -32.13
C GLU A 35 -6.10 -28.24 -30.81
N LEU A 36 -7.08 -28.51 -29.93
CA LEU A 36 -7.22 -27.86 -28.63
C LEU A 36 -7.08 -28.87 -27.49
N CYS A 37 -6.34 -28.53 -26.45
CA CYS A 37 -6.41 -29.17 -25.14
C CYS A 37 -7.40 -28.40 -24.28
N ILE A 38 -8.57 -28.97 -24.02
CA ILE A 38 -9.63 -28.38 -23.19
C ILE A 38 -9.52 -28.87 -21.75
N ASN A 39 -10.09 -28.11 -20.81
CA ASN A 39 -9.99 -28.32 -19.36
C ASN A 39 -8.53 -28.27 -18.84
N ALA A 40 -7.64 -27.58 -19.54
CA ALA A 40 -6.30 -27.32 -19.04
C ALA A 40 -6.35 -26.30 -17.89
N VAL A 41 -5.58 -26.51 -16.83
CA VAL A 41 -5.54 -25.59 -15.68
C VAL A 41 -4.80 -24.32 -16.09
N LEU A 42 -5.52 -23.21 -16.18
CA LEU A 42 -4.94 -21.88 -16.41
C LEU A 42 -4.69 -21.13 -15.10
N GLY A 43 -5.38 -21.53 -14.03
CA GLY A 43 -5.03 -21.03 -12.71
C GLY A 43 -5.68 -21.76 -11.55
N VAL A 44 -5.11 -21.58 -10.38
CA VAL A 44 -5.60 -22.17 -9.12
C VAL A 44 -5.51 -21.13 -8.02
N ASN A 45 -6.60 -20.93 -7.29
CA ASN A 45 -6.61 -20.14 -6.07
C ASN A 45 -6.85 -21.07 -4.87
N TYR A 46 -5.87 -21.16 -3.98
CA TYR A 46 -5.97 -21.91 -2.74
C TYR A 46 -6.38 -21.00 -1.59
N HIS A 47 -7.31 -21.46 -0.77
CA HIS A 47 -7.69 -20.82 0.49
C HIS A 47 -7.44 -21.78 1.64
N ILE A 48 -6.55 -21.39 2.55
CA ILE A 48 -6.10 -22.22 3.66
C ILE A 48 -6.53 -21.55 4.97
N THR A 49 -7.29 -22.27 5.79
CA THR A 49 -7.70 -21.83 7.12
C THR A 49 -6.80 -22.46 8.17
N HIS A 50 -6.33 -21.67 9.13
CA HIS A 50 -5.43 -22.11 10.19
C HIS A 50 -5.83 -21.62 11.58
N THR A 51 -5.41 -22.33 12.62
CA THR A 51 -5.57 -21.94 14.02
C THR A 51 -4.60 -20.82 14.40
N ASP A 52 -4.78 -20.26 15.60
CA ASP A 52 -3.84 -19.34 16.25
C ASP A 52 -2.44 -19.94 16.48
N THR A 53 -2.35 -21.26 16.65
CA THR A 53 -1.09 -22.01 16.75
C THR A 53 -0.42 -22.30 15.40
N GLY A 54 -1.07 -21.93 14.28
CA GLY A 54 -0.56 -22.17 12.93
C GLY A 54 -0.91 -23.54 12.34
N GLU A 55 -1.78 -24.31 12.98
CA GLU A 55 -2.23 -25.61 12.46
C GLU A 55 -3.27 -25.39 11.36
N ILE A 56 -3.06 -26.01 10.20
CA ILE A 56 -4.01 -25.94 9.08
C ILE A 56 -5.21 -26.83 9.40
N ILE A 57 -6.41 -26.24 9.40
CA ILE A 57 -7.68 -26.94 9.68
C ILE A 57 -8.49 -27.22 8.42
N GLU A 58 -8.39 -26.34 7.42
CA GLU A 58 -9.12 -26.46 6.16
C GLU A 58 -8.26 -25.99 4.99
N ALA A 59 -8.37 -26.66 3.86
CA ALA A 59 -7.77 -26.23 2.61
C ALA A 59 -8.79 -26.39 1.48
N ALA A 60 -9.02 -25.31 0.74
CA ALA A 60 -9.92 -25.28 -0.40
C ALA A 60 -9.18 -24.78 -1.64
N ALA A 61 -9.61 -25.22 -2.83
CA ALA A 61 -9.06 -24.78 -4.10
C ALA A 61 -10.18 -24.40 -5.08
N ALA A 62 -9.99 -23.27 -5.76
CA ALA A 62 -10.81 -22.84 -6.88
C ALA A 62 -9.99 -22.88 -8.16
N PHE A 63 -10.51 -23.53 -9.20
CA PHE A 63 -9.79 -23.75 -10.46
C PHE A 63 -10.32 -22.85 -11.57
N VAL A 64 -9.40 -22.34 -12.40
CA VAL A 64 -9.72 -21.75 -13.70
C VAL A 64 -9.21 -22.71 -14.78
N LEU A 65 -10.15 -23.30 -15.50
CA LEU A 65 -9.89 -24.22 -16.60
C LEU A 65 -10.09 -23.51 -17.93
N GLY A 66 -9.29 -23.83 -18.95
CA GLY A 66 -9.46 -23.25 -20.28
C GLY A 66 -9.05 -24.18 -21.41
N ALA A 67 -9.00 -23.63 -22.61
CA ALA A 67 -8.54 -24.30 -23.82
C ALA A 67 -7.18 -23.74 -24.25
N ILE A 68 -6.28 -24.63 -24.66
CA ILE A 68 -4.93 -24.30 -25.13
C ILE A 68 -4.78 -24.88 -26.53
N SER A 69 -4.33 -24.08 -27.50
CA SER A 69 -4.04 -24.60 -28.85
C SER A 69 -2.65 -25.24 -28.90
N LYS A 70 -2.47 -26.26 -29.74
CA LYS A 70 -1.20 -26.97 -29.86
C LYS A 70 -0.07 -26.09 -30.41
N GLU A 71 -0.41 -25.00 -31.08
CA GLU A 71 0.53 -24.00 -31.60
C GLU A 71 1.05 -23.04 -30.52
N ALA A 72 0.47 -23.06 -29.31
CA ALA A 72 0.92 -22.22 -28.21
C ALA A 72 2.34 -22.62 -27.75
N LEU A 73 3.30 -21.71 -27.92
CA LEU A 73 4.71 -21.93 -27.54
C LEU A 73 4.92 -21.90 -26.01
N SER A 74 4.04 -21.22 -25.28
CA SER A 74 4.09 -21.08 -23.83
C SER A 74 2.68 -20.93 -23.26
N ILE A 75 2.48 -21.45 -22.05
CA ILE A 75 1.21 -21.37 -21.33
C ILE A 75 1.47 -20.52 -20.09
N GLU A 76 0.66 -19.48 -19.91
CA GLU A 76 0.67 -18.69 -18.68
C GLU A 76 -0.32 -19.32 -17.69
N GLN A 77 0.18 -19.62 -16.49
CA GLN A 77 -0.63 -20.15 -15.40
C GLN A 77 -0.52 -19.24 -14.18
N SER A 78 -1.65 -18.97 -13.53
CA SER A 78 -1.69 -18.14 -12.33
C SER A 78 -2.00 -19.00 -11.10
N PHE A 79 -1.17 -18.91 -10.07
CA PHE A 79 -1.40 -19.59 -8.80
C PHE A 79 -1.44 -18.56 -7.68
N GLU A 80 -2.51 -18.59 -6.91
CA GLU A 80 -2.71 -17.72 -5.75
C GLU A 80 -2.97 -18.58 -4.52
N ILE A 81 -2.42 -18.17 -3.38
CA ILE A 81 -2.63 -18.85 -2.10
C ILE A 81 -2.98 -17.77 -1.07
N SER A 82 -4.10 -17.96 -0.38
CA SER A 82 -4.58 -17.09 0.69
C SER A 82 -4.67 -17.87 1.99
N PHE A 83 -4.31 -17.21 3.09
CA PHE A 83 -4.35 -17.78 4.43
C PHE A 83 -5.26 -16.93 5.30
N THR A 84 -6.19 -17.58 5.99
CA THR A 84 -7.10 -16.92 6.93
C THR A 84 -7.02 -17.61 8.28
N GLN A 85 -6.83 -16.84 9.35
CA GLN A 85 -6.88 -17.40 10.70
C GLN A 85 -8.34 -17.58 11.11
N GLU A 86 -8.65 -18.71 11.73
CA GLU A 86 -9.99 -19.01 12.22
C GLU A 86 -10.52 -17.88 13.13
N ASN A 87 -11.79 -17.50 12.96
CA ASN A 87 -12.46 -16.44 13.74
C ASN A 87 -11.85 -15.03 13.61
N THR A 88 -11.03 -14.79 12.58
CA THR A 88 -10.50 -13.45 12.27
C THR A 88 -11.11 -12.88 10.99
N GLN A 89 -11.12 -11.55 10.87
CA GLN A 89 -11.38 -10.91 9.59
C GLN A 89 -10.06 -10.69 8.85
N PRO A 90 -9.93 -11.17 7.59
CA PRO A 90 -8.74 -10.93 6.80
C PRO A 90 -8.51 -9.44 6.61
N VAL A 91 -7.33 -8.96 6.97
CA VAL A 91 -6.90 -7.60 6.66
C VAL A 91 -6.31 -7.62 5.26
N PRO A 92 -6.86 -6.88 4.28
CA PRO A 92 -6.33 -6.87 2.93
C PRO A 92 -4.90 -6.33 2.96
N LEU A 93 -3.96 -7.15 2.48
CA LEU A 93 -2.57 -6.74 2.30
C LEU A 93 -2.45 -5.91 1.02
N SER A 94 -1.44 -5.04 0.99
CA SER A 94 -1.16 -4.22 -0.19
C SER A 94 -0.10 -4.84 -1.09
N GLY A 95 0.15 -6.14 -0.94
CA GLY A 95 1.12 -6.96 -1.67
C GLY A 95 1.84 -7.96 -0.75
N ASN A 96 2.56 -8.93 -1.31
CA ASN A 96 3.26 -9.98 -0.55
C ASN A 96 4.45 -10.61 -1.33
N PRO A 97 5.71 -10.30 -0.98
CA PRO A 97 6.17 -9.11 -0.26
C PRO A 97 6.04 -7.83 -1.12
N GLY A 98 6.28 -6.66 -0.53
CA GLY A 98 6.23 -5.40 -1.27
C GLY A 98 4.85 -4.91 -1.67
N TYR A 99 4.81 -3.75 -2.30
CA TYR A 99 3.56 -3.11 -2.72
C TYR A 99 3.17 -3.48 -4.14
N VAL A 100 1.89 -3.78 -4.32
CA VAL A 100 1.25 -3.92 -5.63
C VAL A 100 0.66 -2.56 -6.03
N VAL A 101 0.91 -2.16 -7.27
CA VAL A 101 0.40 -0.90 -7.81
C VAL A 101 -1.13 -0.89 -7.78
N GLY A 102 -1.70 0.21 -7.29
CA GLY A 102 -3.15 0.39 -7.16
C GLY A 102 -3.76 -0.09 -5.85
N LEU A 103 -3.00 -0.76 -4.99
CA LEU A 103 -3.47 -1.07 -3.63
C LEU A 103 -3.15 0.10 -2.67
N PRO A 104 -3.96 0.31 -1.60
CA PRO A 104 -3.74 1.40 -0.66
C PRO A 104 -2.38 1.33 0.05
N VAL A 105 -1.73 2.47 0.27
CA VAL A 105 -0.55 2.57 1.12
C VAL A 105 -0.97 2.39 2.58
N ARG A 106 -0.33 1.45 3.28
CA ARG A 106 -0.66 1.15 4.67
C ARG A 106 0.04 2.13 5.60
N ALA A 107 -0.69 2.62 6.59
CA ALA A 107 -0.22 3.63 7.52
C ALA A 107 -0.71 3.37 8.95
N GLY A 108 -0.01 3.92 9.93
CA GLY A 108 -0.28 3.68 11.34
C GLY A 108 0.31 4.75 12.25
N PHE A 109 0.08 4.55 13.54
CA PHE A 109 0.49 5.46 14.62
C PHE A 109 1.39 4.69 15.58
N GLN A 110 2.39 5.37 16.14
CA GLN A 110 3.14 4.80 17.24
C GLN A 110 2.37 5.02 18.55
N PRO A 111 2.19 4.00 19.38
CA PRO A 111 1.57 4.18 20.68
C PRO A 111 2.55 4.91 21.60
N GLN A 112 2.16 6.06 22.15
CA GLN A 112 2.91 6.68 23.23
C GLN A 112 2.55 6.04 24.57
N GLY A 113 3.57 5.53 25.30
CA GLY A 113 3.48 5.37 26.76
C GLY A 113 3.16 4.00 27.36
N TYR A 114 3.56 2.87 26.77
CA TYR A 114 3.46 1.56 27.47
C TYR A 114 4.79 0.79 27.53
N PRO A 115 5.16 0.22 28.69
CA PRO A 115 6.46 -0.44 28.91
C PRO A 115 6.49 -1.93 28.48
N PHE A 116 5.54 -2.39 27.66
CA PHE A 116 5.49 -3.76 27.14
C PHE A 116 5.79 -3.77 25.63
N PRO A 117 6.34 -4.87 25.08
CA PRO A 117 6.87 -4.89 23.72
C PRO A 117 5.82 -4.46 22.70
N ALA A 118 6.24 -3.63 21.75
CA ALA A 118 5.46 -2.92 20.73
C ALA A 118 4.46 -3.77 19.89
N ALA A 119 4.51 -5.11 20.03
CA ALA A 119 3.66 -6.07 19.33
C ALA A 119 2.16 -5.94 19.65
N PHE A 120 1.76 -5.41 20.81
CA PHE A 120 0.33 -5.43 21.20
C PHE A 120 -0.51 -4.24 20.72
N LEU A 121 0.08 -3.16 20.19
CA LEU A 121 -0.65 -1.89 20.01
C LEU A 121 -0.92 -1.48 18.57
N PHE A 122 -0.10 -1.87 17.60
CA PHE A 122 -0.42 -1.61 16.19
C PHE A 122 -1.63 -2.44 15.70
N ALA A 123 -1.91 -3.58 16.34
CA ALA A 123 -3.06 -4.44 16.05
C ALA A 123 -4.41 -3.78 16.41
N ALA A 124 -4.46 -2.96 17.46
CA ALA A 124 -5.70 -2.32 17.92
C ALA A 124 -6.23 -1.27 16.94
N LEU A 125 -5.35 -0.62 16.17
CA LEU A 125 -5.74 0.35 15.13
C LEU A 125 -6.01 -0.31 13.77
N ALA A 126 -5.42 -1.48 13.52
CA ALA A 126 -5.67 -2.28 12.31
C ALA A 126 -7.07 -2.93 12.30
N SER A 127 -7.68 -3.15 13.47
CA SER A 127 -9.02 -3.75 13.63
C SER A 127 -10.16 -2.90 13.03
N SER A 128 -9.95 -1.59 12.87
CA SER A 128 -10.87 -0.74 12.11
C SER A 128 -10.32 -0.54 10.69
N ASN A 129 -10.78 -1.34 9.74
CA ASN A 129 -10.33 -1.44 8.33
C ASN A 129 -10.19 -0.10 7.55
N LYS A 130 -10.59 1.04 8.12
CA LYS A 130 -10.53 2.38 7.51
C LYS A 130 -9.34 3.24 8.00
N HIS A 131 -8.71 2.90 9.13
CA HIS A 131 -7.68 3.75 9.76
C HIS A 131 -6.24 3.29 9.53
N SER A 132 -6.04 2.14 8.87
CA SER A 132 -4.71 1.59 8.57
C SER A 132 -4.17 2.00 7.19
N GLN A 133 -4.69 3.07 6.61
CA GLN A 133 -4.35 3.53 5.27
C GLN A 133 -3.94 5.00 5.29
N LEU A 134 -2.94 5.34 4.48
CA LEU A 134 -2.59 6.72 4.22
C LEU A 134 -3.70 7.33 3.35
N THR A 135 -4.21 8.50 3.75
CA THR A 135 -5.30 9.16 3.02
C THR A 135 -5.00 10.63 2.76
N ILE A 136 -5.59 11.15 1.70
CA ILE A 136 -5.62 12.58 1.36
C ILE A 136 -7.06 13.09 1.35
N LEU A 137 -7.20 14.42 1.25
CA LEU A 137 -8.48 15.09 1.02
C LEU A 137 -9.22 14.44 -0.16
N HIS A 138 -10.52 14.14 -0.02
CA HIS A 138 -11.36 13.72 -1.15
C HIS A 138 -12.18 14.90 -1.66
N SER A 139 -12.17 15.12 -2.97
CA SER A 139 -12.98 16.19 -3.57
C SER A 139 -14.45 15.77 -3.63
N THR A 140 -15.36 16.65 -3.20
CA THR A 140 -16.80 16.42 -3.30
C THR A 140 -17.39 17.14 -4.51
N PRO A 141 -18.57 16.72 -5.02
CA PRO A 141 -19.25 17.42 -6.11
C PRO A 141 -19.55 18.89 -5.82
N THR A 142 -19.79 19.24 -4.55
CA THR A 142 -20.01 20.63 -4.13
C THR A 142 -18.75 21.49 -4.18
N GLN A 143 -17.57 20.88 -4.22
CA GLN A 143 -16.25 21.50 -4.22
C GLN A 143 -16.05 22.52 -3.08
N ASP A 144 -16.78 22.43 -1.98
CA ASP A 144 -16.66 23.34 -0.84
C ASP A 144 -15.93 22.64 0.31
N CYS A 145 -14.81 23.23 0.73
CA CYS A 145 -13.96 22.68 1.80
C CYS A 145 -14.68 22.58 3.15
N LEU A 146 -15.70 23.41 3.39
CA LEU A 146 -16.40 23.48 4.67
C LEU A 146 -17.73 22.71 4.68
N ALA A 147 -18.20 22.25 3.50
CA ALA A 147 -19.52 21.62 3.38
C ALA A 147 -19.55 20.13 3.75
N ALA A 148 -18.42 19.42 3.58
CA ALA A 148 -18.33 17.98 3.88
C ALA A 148 -17.10 17.72 4.75
N GLN A 149 -17.33 17.46 6.03
CA GLN A 149 -16.25 17.07 6.94
C GLN A 149 -15.87 15.60 6.72
N GLY A 150 -14.57 15.32 6.60
CA GLY A 150 -14.03 13.97 6.77
C GLY A 150 -14.11 13.02 5.57
N ALA A 151 -14.45 13.49 4.36
CA ALA A 151 -14.31 12.67 3.16
C ALA A 151 -12.81 12.52 2.81
N ARG A 152 -12.31 11.28 2.78
CA ARG A 152 -10.90 10.94 2.57
C ARG A 152 -10.76 9.93 1.44
N ALA A 153 -9.73 10.11 0.61
CA ALA A 153 -9.38 9.18 -0.45
C ALA A 153 -8.13 8.39 -0.04
N PRO A 154 -8.11 7.06 -0.21
CA PRO A 154 -6.91 6.28 0.05
C PRO A 154 -5.82 6.64 -0.96
N VAL A 155 -4.59 6.72 -0.49
CA VAL A 155 -3.42 6.87 -1.35
C VAL A 155 -3.10 5.52 -1.96
N LEU A 156 -3.17 5.41 -3.29
CA LEU A 156 -2.92 4.16 -4.00
C LEU A 156 -1.46 4.10 -4.44
N PHE A 157 -0.76 3.01 -4.09
CA PHE A 157 0.65 2.85 -4.40
C PHE A 157 0.89 2.92 -5.92
N GLY A 158 1.89 3.70 -6.34
CA GLY A 158 2.29 3.84 -7.74
C GLY A 158 1.46 4.85 -8.55
N TYR A 159 0.42 5.46 -7.98
CA TYR A 159 -0.37 6.50 -8.66
C TYR A 159 -0.09 7.87 -8.06
N ASN A 160 0.35 8.80 -8.90
CA ASN A 160 0.39 10.20 -8.53
C ASN A 160 -1.04 10.74 -8.46
N MET A 161 -1.40 11.35 -7.34
CA MET A 161 -2.77 11.79 -7.05
C MET A 161 -2.79 13.28 -6.75
N ILE A 162 -3.85 13.97 -7.17
CA ILE A 162 -4.13 15.34 -6.75
C ILE A 162 -5.63 15.48 -6.51
N SER A 163 -5.98 16.13 -5.41
CA SER A 163 -7.34 16.40 -5.01
C SER A 163 -7.45 17.78 -4.38
N GLY A 164 -8.65 18.33 -4.32
CA GLY A 164 -8.84 19.65 -3.72
C GLY A 164 -10.28 20.07 -3.59
N CYS A 165 -10.47 21.18 -2.92
CA CYS A 165 -11.74 21.87 -2.74
C CYS A 165 -11.50 23.39 -2.82
N LYS A 166 -12.57 24.15 -2.93
CA LYS A 166 -12.55 25.61 -2.98
C LYS A 166 -12.99 26.13 -1.61
N LEU A 167 -12.19 27.03 -1.04
CA LEU A 167 -12.54 27.77 0.16
C LEU A 167 -13.03 29.16 -0.23
N ARG A 168 -14.24 29.52 0.20
CA ARG A 168 -14.78 30.88 0.08
C ARG A 168 -14.47 31.68 1.34
N ILE A 169 -13.60 32.66 1.22
CA ILE A 169 -13.21 33.54 2.32
C ILE A 169 -14.13 34.77 2.34
N THR A 170 -14.71 35.03 3.50
CA THR A 170 -15.56 36.21 3.77
C THR A 170 -15.00 37.04 4.92
N ALA A 171 -15.45 38.29 5.05
CA ALA A 171 -15.00 39.20 6.10
C ALA A 171 -15.30 38.72 7.54
N ALA A 172 -16.27 37.81 7.72
CA ALA A 172 -16.66 37.28 9.01
C ALA A 172 -15.77 36.14 9.54
N MET A 173 -14.90 35.59 8.70
CA MET A 173 -14.08 34.43 9.07
C MET A 173 -12.92 34.82 10.00
N LYS A 174 -12.84 34.14 11.14
CA LYS A 174 -11.71 34.27 12.07
C LYS A 174 -10.55 33.38 11.62
N CYS A 175 -9.34 33.95 11.64
CA CYS A 175 -8.12 33.29 11.19
C CYS A 175 -7.85 31.96 11.92
N GLN A 176 -7.76 32.00 13.26
CA GLN A 176 -7.28 30.86 14.04
C GLN A 176 -8.20 29.63 13.93
N PRO A 177 -9.54 29.74 14.05
CA PRO A 177 -10.43 28.60 13.82
C PRO A 177 -10.39 28.09 12.38
N LEU A 178 -10.25 29.00 11.39
CA LEU A 178 -10.15 28.63 9.99
C LEU A 178 -8.87 27.83 9.72
N ALA A 179 -7.73 28.24 10.27
CA ALA A 179 -6.45 27.55 10.11
C ALA A 179 -6.51 26.11 10.64
N GLN A 180 -7.11 25.90 11.82
CA GLN A 180 -7.30 24.57 12.39
C GLN A 180 -8.26 23.73 11.54
N THR A 181 -9.39 24.31 11.14
CA THR A 181 -10.37 23.60 10.29
C THR A 181 -9.75 23.18 8.96
N LEU A 182 -8.94 24.02 8.33
CA LEU A 182 -8.26 23.70 7.07
C LEU A 182 -7.16 22.66 7.26
N LEU A 183 -6.47 22.68 8.41
CA LEU A 183 -5.51 21.64 8.76
C LEU A 183 -6.22 20.29 8.87
N ASP A 184 -7.38 20.22 9.53
CA ASP A 184 -8.20 19.01 9.66
C ASP A 184 -8.75 18.54 8.30
N VAL A 185 -9.09 19.47 7.40
CA VAL A 185 -9.50 19.13 6.02
C VAL A 185 -8.34 18.48 5.26
N LEU A 186 -7.12 19.02 5.39
CA LEU A 186 -5.93 18.52 4.70
C LEU A 186 -5.41 17.21 5.31
N LYS A 187 -5.20 17.16 6.63
CA LYS A 187 -4.62 16.03 7.37
C LYS A 187 -5.64 14.97 7.80
N GLY A 188 -6.92 15.34 7.91
CA GLY A 188 -7.92 14.50 8.57
C GLY A 188 -7.81 14.60 10.09
N GLN A 189 -8.75 13.97 10.80
CA GLN A 189 -8.77 13.95 12.26
C GLN A 189 -7.57 13.19 12.86
N SER A 190 -7.03 12.20 12.13
CA SER A 190 -5.90 11.40 12.56
C SER A 190 -4.94 11.20 11.38
N PHE A 191 -3.92 12.05 11.27
CA PHE A 191 -2.88 11.88 10.27
C PHE A 191 -1.82 10.90 10.79
N PRO A 192 -1.52 9.82 10.06
CA PRO A 192 -0.60 8.78 10.53
C PRO A 192 0.82 9.33 10.73
N GLU A 193 1.57 8.66 11.59
CA GLU A 193 2.97 8.98 11.86
C GLU A 193 3.93 8.10 11.06
N TYR A 194 3.48 6.92 10.65
CA TYR A 194 4.28 5.93 9.96
C TYR A 194 3.54 5.32 8.77
N VAL A 195 4.29 4.85 7.79
CA VAL A 195 3.81 3.99 6.71
C VAL A 195 4.53 2.65 6.74
N ALA A 196 3.86 1.58 6.30
CA ALA A 196 4.52 0.29 6.16
C ALA A 196 5.51 0.32 4.98
N SER A 197 6.70 -0.25 5.16
CA SER A 197 7.72 -0.33 4.12
C SER A 197 7.36 -1.35 3.03
N PHE A 198 6.67 -2.44 3.37
CA PHE A 198 6.13 -3.43 2.43
C PHE A 198 4.61 -3.57 2.56
N GLY A 199 3.95 -4.05 1.50
CA GLY A 199 2.49 -4.24 1.48
C GLY A 199 1.98 -5.28 2.50
N ASN A 200 2.84 -6.22 2.90
CA ASN A 200 2.58 -7.28 3.88
C ASN A 200 3.15 -7.01 5.28
N SER A 201 3.79 -5.86 5.54
CA SER A 201 4.42 -5.62 6.85
C SER A 201 3.40 -5.72 7.99
N GLN A 202 3.73 -6.48 9.03
CA GLN A 202 2.82 -6.64 10.14
C GLN A 202 2.90 -5.45 11.09
N ALA A 203 1.81 -5.25 11.80
CA ALA A 203 1.71 -4.26 12.87
C ALA A 203 2.82 -4.46 13.92
N GLN A 204 3.21 -5.71 14.20
CA GLN A 204 4.19 -6.05 15.23
C GLN A 204 5.64 -5.77 14.82
N ASP A 205 5.90 -5.66 13.52
CA ASP A 205 7.25 -5.55 12.97
C ASP A 205 7.70 -4.09 12.90
N VAL A 206 8.06 -3.50 14.05
CA VAL A 206 8.36 -2.06 14.17
C VAL A 206 9.42 -1.57 13.17
N LEU A 207 10.41 -2.40 12.84
CA LEU A 207 11.49 -2.07 11.89
C LEU A 207 11.02 -1.95 10.44
N ASP A 208 9.84 -2.49 10.14
CA ASP A 208 9.22 -2.42 8.83
C ASP A 208 8.41 -1.13 8.63
N TRP A 209 8.35 -0.23 9.63
CA TRP A 209 7.60 1.01 9.56
C TRP A 209 8.52 2.21 9.30
N VAL A 210 8.16 3.01 8.29
CA VAL A 210 8.89 4.21 7.86
C VAL A 210 8.19 5.44 8.45
N PRO A 211 8.88 6.29 9.22
CA PRO A 211 8.30 7.52 9.76
C PRO A 211 7.99 8.53 8.65
N ILE A 212 6.88 9.25 8.79
CA ILE A 212 6.51 10.35 7.92
C ILE A 212 7.18 11.62 8.42
N THR A 213 8.11 12.16 7.63
CA THR A 213 8.78 13.43 7.94
C THR A 213 7.82 14.59 7.66
N GLN A 214 7.46 15.36 8.69
CA GLN A 214 6.56 16.52 8.52
C GLN A 214 7.36 17.80 8.28
N LEU A 215 7.06 18.50 7.19
CA LEU A 215 7.66 19.78 6.83
C LEU A 215 6.59 20.87 6.76
N HIS A 216 6.95 22.09 7.13
CA HIS A 216 6.08 23.26 7.07
C HIS A 216 6.76 24.37 6.26
N ILE A 217 6.13 24.78 5.17
CA ILE A 217 6.60 25.86 4.29
C ILE A 217 5.62 27.02 4.38
N SER A 218 6.12 28.22 4.65
CA SER A 218 5.35 29.46 4.63
C SER A 218 5.77 30.28 3.42
N GLU A 219 4.82 30.72 2.60
CA GLU A 219 5.09 31.53 1.39
C GLU A 219 5.61 32.95 1.68
N GLN A 220 5.80 33.35 2.94
CA GLN A 220 6.21 34.71 3.28
C GLN A 220 7.71 34.95 3.43
N MET A 221 8.16 35.94 2.66
CA MET A 221 9.30 36.81 2.92
C MET A 221 9.12 37.55 4.25
N ILE A 222 10.15 37.45 5.09
CA ILE A 222 10.33 38.14 6.38
C ILE A 222 9.93 39.62 6.24
N SER A 223 8.75 39.98 6.74
CA SER A 223 8.32 41.37 6.89
C SER A 223 8.24 41.67 8.38
N HIS A 224 9.19 42.48 8.86
CA HIS A 224 9.29 42.93 10.25
C HIS A 224 8.12 43.87 10.59
N THR A 225 6.97 43.31 10.94
CA THR A 225 5.88 44.05 11.61
C THR A 225 5.44 43.26 12.84
N LEU A 226 5.27 43.94 13.97
CA LEU A 226 5.01 43.44 15.33
C LEU A 226 3.68 42.66 15.52
N GLN A 227 2.97 42.32 14.44
CA GLN A 227 1.80 41.46 14.44
C GLN A 227 2.04 40.35 13.43
N SER A 228 2.04 39.10 13.90
CA SER A 228 2.16 37.94 13.03
C SER A 228 0.99 37.95 12.02
N PRO A 229 1.27 38.02 10.71
CA PRO A 229 0.21 37.96 9.71
C PRO A 229 -0.51 36.61 9.81
N CYS A 230 -1.84 36.61 9.67
CA CYS A 230 -2.64 35.39 9.71
C CYS A 230 -2.19 34.41 8.62
N GLN A 231 -1.77 33.21 9.00
CA GLN A 231 -1.40 32.15 8.07
C GLN A 231 -2.44 31.02 8.10
N ILE A 232 -2.87 30.59 6.91
CA ILE A 232 -3.77 29.46 6.74
C ILE A 232 -3.10 28.38 5.89
N PRO A 233 -3.27 27.08 6.20
CA PRO A 233 -2.75 26.00 5.39
C PRO A 233 -3.60 25.86 4.12
N VAL A 234 -2.93 25.77 2.97
CA VAL A 234 -3.58 25.71 1.66
C VAL A 234 -3.25 24.44 0.88
N SER A 235 -2.13 23.78 1.21
CA SER A 235 -1.83 22.51 0.58
C SER A 235 -1.12 21.51 1.49
N LEU A 236 -1.38 20.23 1.22
CA LEU A 236 -0.65 19.09 1.79
C LEU A 236 -0.05 18.27 0.64
N GLY A 237 1.27 18.37 0.44
CA GLY A 237 2.01 17.56 -0.50
C GLY A 237 2.68 16.38 0.20
N ILE A 238 2.42 15.17 -0.27
CA ILE A 238 3.06 13.95 0.22
C ILE A 238 3.99 13.42 -0.87
N GLU A 239 5.27 13.27 -0.55
CA GLU A 239 6.25 12.60 -1.40
C GLU A 239 6.55 11.22 -0.82
N VAL A 240 6.35 10.18 -1.61
CA VAL A 240 6.64 8.79 -1.27
C VAL A 240 7.80 8.31 -2.14
N LYS A 241 8.96 8.09 -1.53
CA LYS A 241 10.12 7.50 -2.21
C LYS A 241 10.13 6.01 -1.96
N TRP A 242 10.25 5.24 -3.03
CA TRP A 242 10.25 3.79 -2.99
C TRP A 242 11.37 3.22 -3.87
N THR A 243 11.74 1.97 -3.63
CA THR A 243 12.81 1.27 -4.33
C THR A 243 12.46 -0.19 -4.59
N LYS A 244 13.11 -0.79 -5.58
CA LYS A 244 13.10 -2.21 -5.89
C LYS A 244 14.05 -2.94 -4.94
N TYR A 245 13.49 -3.78 -4.10
CA TYR A 245 14.23 -4.56 -3.10
C TYR A 245 14.21 -6.06 -3.45
N GLY A 246 15.33 -6.75 -3.24
CA GLY A 246 15.42 -8.20 -3.44
C GLY A 246 16.04 -8.61 -4.78
N SER A 247 15.56 -9.71 -5.36
CA SER A 247 16.13 -10.32 -6.58
C SER A 247 15.91 -9.44 -7.81
N LEU A 248 16.87 -9.46 -8.74
CA LEU A 248 16.73 -8.81 -10.05
C LEU A 248 15.57 -9.39 -10.88
N VAL A 249 15.30 -10.69 -10.74
CA VAL A 249 14.27 -11.40 -11.52
C VAL A 249 12.87 -11.13 -10.95
N ASN A 250 12.77 -10.80 -9.66
CA ASN A 250 11.50 -10.53 -8.99
C ASN A 250 11.67 -9.45 -7.90
N PRO A 251 11.90 -8.18 -8.29
CA PRO A 251 12.09 -7.10 -7.34
C PRO A 251 10.77 -6.71 -6.68
N GLN A 252 10.84 -6.40 -5.39
CA GLN A 252 9.70 -6.10 -4.55
C GLN A 252 9.68 -4.60 -4.24
N ALA A 253 8.54 -3.94 -4.44
CA ALA A 253 8.45 -2.50 -4.19
C ALA A 253 8.44 -2.22 -2.68
N ARG A 254 9.42 -1.44 -2.21
CA ARG A 254 9.59 -1.08 -0.81
C ARG A 254 9.58 0.44 -0.65
N ILE A 255 8.72 0.97 0.21
CA ILE A 255 8.75 2.38 0.61
C ILE A 255 9.93 2.60 1.56
N VAL A 256 10.72 3.64 1.32
CA VAL A 256 11.93 3.94 2.09
C VAL A 256 11.89 5.30 2.78
N ASN A 257 11.15 6.26 2.22
CA ASN A 257 11.01 7.59 2.81
C ASN A 257 9.64 8.16 2.44
N VAL A 258 9.00 8.79 3.41
CA VAL A 258 7.79 9.58 3.18
C VAL A 258 7.96 10.94 3.80
N THR A 259 7.65 11.98 3.03
CA THR A 259 7.68 13.36 3.47
C THR A 259 6.32 13.99 3.24
N ALA A 260 5.76 14.62 4.26
CA ALA A 260 4.49 15.34 4.21
C ALA A 260 4.74 16.84 4.45
N THR A 261 4.50 17.64 3.43
CA THR A 261 4.75 19.09 3.43
C THR A 261 3.45 19.86 3.48
N ILE A 262 3.27 20.70 4.49
CA ILE A 262 2.17 21.65 4.55
C ILE A 262 2.66 23.01 4.07
N THR A 263 1.96 23.58 3.10
CA THR A 263 2.20 24.95 2.65
C THR A 263 1.14 25.88 3.23
N THR A 264 1.59 26.99 3.82
CA THR A 264 0.71 28.04 4.35
C THR A 264 0.81 29.31 3.52
N THR A 265 -0.31 30.03 3.42
CA THR A 265 -0.38 31.34 2.77
C THR A 265 -1.00 32.36 3.72
N THR A 266 -0.75 33.64 3.45
CA THR A 266 -1.27 34.72 4.28
C THR A 266 -2.69 35.09 3.91
N LEU A 267 -3.57 35.04 4.90
CA LEU A 267 -4.92 35.53 4.78
C LEU A 267 -4.94 37.04 4.89
N LYS A 268 -5.23 37.72 3.78
CA LYS A 268 -5.57 39.14 3.78
C LYS A 268 -7.05 39.27 4.14
N GLN A 269 -7.38 40.09 5.13
CA GLN A 269 -8.79 40.39 5.46
C GLN A 269 -9.46 41.10 4.28
N LEU A 270 -10.67 40.65 3.92
CA LEU A 270 -11.46 41.27 2.87
C LEU A 270 -12.41 42.33 3.45
N PRO A 271 -12.69 43.42 2.71
CA PRO A 271 -13.77 44.35 3.03
C PRO A 271 -15.13 43.64 3.10
N SER A 272 -16.05 44.15 3.91
CA SER A 272 -17.42 43.65 4.02
C SER A 272 -18.09 43.58 2.64
N GLY A 273 -18.71 42.44 2.32
CA GLY A 273 -19.40 42.19 1.04
C GLY A 273 -18.50 41.71 -0.10
N ARG A 274 -17.17 41.57 0.10
CA ARG A 274 -16.29 40.91 -0.87
C ARG A 274 -15.96 39.49 -0.45
N GLU A 275 -15.83 38.62 -1.45
CA GLU A 275 -15.44 37.22 -1.28
C GLU A 275 -14.20 36.90 -2.13
N ARG A 276 -13.35 36.00 -1.63
CA ARG A 276 -12.21 35.45 -2.37
C ARG A 276 -12.25 33.94 -2.31
N ILE A 277 -12.00 33.30 -3.45
CA ILE A 277 -11.88 31.85 -3.52
C ILE A 277 -10.40 31.47 -3.50
N ILE A 278 -10.02 30.55 -2.62
CA ILE A 278 -8.68 29.96 -2.58
C ILE A 278 -8.82 28.44 -2.76
N PRO A 279 -8.04 27.82 -3.67
CA PRO A 279 -8.01 26.37 -3.78
C PRO A 279 -7.23 25.78 -2.60
N ILE A 280 -7.82 24.77 -1.97
CA ILE A 280 -7.17 23.95 -0.95
C ILE A 280 -6.88 22.59 -1.60
N THR A 281 -5.62 22.17 -1.60
CA THR A 281 -5.20 21.02 -2.41
C THR A 281 -4.41 20.00 -1.60
N SER A 282 -4.53 18.73 -1.96
CA SER A 282 -3.64 17.69 -1.47
C SER A 282 -3.11 16.91 -2.65
N SER A 283 -1.81 16.58 -2.62
CA SER A 283 -1.15 15.87 -3.70
C SER A 283 -0.27 14.76 -3.15
N VAL A 284 -0.13 13.69 -3.93
CA VAL A 284 0.80 12.59 -3.66
C VAL A 284 1.65 12.36 -4.89
N VAL A 285 2.96 12.26 -4.68
CA VAL A 285 3.92 11.89 -5.74
C VAL A 285 4.71 10.67 -5.29
N PHE A 286 4.80 9.68 -6.16
CA PHE A 286 5.66 8.52 -6.00
C PHE A 286 6.93 8.68 -6.84
N THR A 287 8.07 8.51 -6.20
CA THR A 287 9.39 8.61 -6.85
C THR A 287 10.13 7.29 -6.67
N ASP A 288 10.44 6.63 -7.80
CA ASP A 288 11.32 5.45 -7.81
C ASP A 288 12.77 5.92 -7.66
N ILE A 289 13.42 5.50 -6.57
CA ILE A 289 14.82 5.79 -6.29
C ILE A 289 15.72 4.55 -6.42
N SER A 290 15.24 3.52 -7.12
CA SER A 290 16.01 2.30 -7.38
C SER A 290 17.27 2.62 -8.17
N SER A 291 18.40 2.08 -7.72
CA SER A 291 19.59 2.03 -8.56
C SER A 291 19.32 1.14 -9.77
N PRO A 292 19.87 1.48 -10.96
CA PRO A 292 19.87 0.57 -12.09
C PRO A 292 20.50 -0.76 -11.68
N ALA A 293 19.92 -1.86 -12.14
CA ALA A 293 20.52 -3.17 -11.94
C ALA A 293 21.74 -3.30 -12.85
N GLU A 294 22.94 -3.19 -12.27
CA GLU A 294 24.17 -3.49 -12.98
C GLU A 294 24.47 -5.00 -12.89
N PRO A 295 24.77 -5.67 -14.02
CA PRO A 295 25.19 -7.06 -13.98
C PRO A 295 26.53 -7.16 -13.24
N SER A 296 26.49 -7.66 -12.00
CA SER A 296 27.68 -7.97 -11.21
C SER A 296 27.89 -9.48 -11.16
N TYR A 297 29.15 -9.90 -11.24
CA TYR A 297 29.52 -11.28 -10.97
C TYR A 297 29.43 -11.52 -9.46
N LYS A 298 28.87 -12.67 -9.07
CA LYS A 298 28.90 -13.11 -7.67
C LYS A 298 30.36 -13.08 -7.21
N ALA A 299 30.63 -12.41 -6.08
CA ALA A 299 31.97 -12.41 -5.50
C ALA A 299 32.46 -13.86 -5.36
N TRP A 300 33.71 -14.10 -5.74
CA TRP A 300 34.33 -15.42 -5.53
C TRP A 300 34.20 -15.78 -4.05
N PRO A 301 33.69 -16.97 -3.71
CA PRO A 301 33.54 -17.36 -2.31
C PRO A 301 34.92 -17.34 -1.64
N THR A 302 35.00 -16.76 -0.45
CA THR A 302 36.21 -16.85 0.37
C THR A 302 36.39 -18.31 0.79
N ILE A 303 37.38 -19.00 0.22
CA ILE A 303 37.68 -20.37 0.62
C ILE A 303 38.55 -20.31 1.88
N ASP A 304 37.92 -20.47 3.05
CA ASP A 304 38.63 -20.59 4.33
C ASP A 304 39.14 -22.03 4.48
N ILE A 305 40.29 -22.33 3.87
CA ILE A 305 40.93 -23.64 3.97
C ILE A 305 41.76 -23.68 5.26
N LYS A 306 41.27 -24.41 6.27
CA LYS A 306 42.09 -24.83 7.41
C LYS A 306 42.83 -26.11 7.04
N LEU A 307 44.12 -25.99 6.74
CA LEU A 307 44.96 -27.14 6.48
C LEU A 307 45.31 -27.85 7.80
N PRO A 308 45.34 -29.20 7.82
CA PRO A 308 45.90 -29.98 8.92
C PRO A 308 47.36 -29.59 9.19
N PHE A 309 47.83 -29.82 10.41
CA PHE A 309 49.17 -29.41 10.85
C PHE A 309 50.32 -30.09 10.08
N ASP A 310 50.04 -31.21 9.42
CA ASP A 310 50.97 -32.09 8.73
C ASP A 310 50.86 -32.03 7.20
N PHE A 311 50.11 -31.08 6.64
CA PHE A 311 49.82 -30.99 5.20
C PHE A 311 51.08 -31.01 4.30
N PHE A 312 52.22 -30.54 4.81
CA PHE A 312 53.48 -30.51 4.06
C PHE A 312 54.49 -31.61 4.46
N TYR A 313 54.12 -32.59 5.29
CA TYR A 313 55.06 -33.64 5.68
C TYR A 313 55.29 -34.67 4.55
N PRO A 314 56.55 -35.07 4.22
CA PRO A 314 57.85 -34.67 4.76
C PRO A 314 58.61 -33.69 3.82
N PHE A 315 57.90 -32.87 3.05
CA PHE A 315 58.46 -32.09 1.95
C PHE A 315 59.01 -30.71 2.36
N VAL A 316 59.10 -30.44 3.66
CA VAL A 316 59.77 -29.27 4.27
C VAL A 316 60.82 -29.72 5.27
#